data_AF-A0A1B0C6J6-F1
#
_entry.id   AF-A0A1B0C6J6-F1
#
_cell.length_a   1.000
_cell.length_b   1.000
_cell.length_c   1.000
_cell.angle_alpha   90.00
_cell.angle_beta   90.00
_cell.angle_gamma   90.00
#
_symmetry.space_group_name_H-M   'P 1'
#
loop_
_entity.id
_entity.type
_entity.pdbx_description
1 polymer ?
#
loop_
_entity_poly.entity_id
_entity_poly.type
_entity_poly.pdbx_seq_one_letter_code
_entity_poly.pdbx_strand_id
1 'polypeptide(L)'
;MVLVGDVKDKIAILVDDMADTCGTIVHAADRLVEAGATKVYAILTHGIFSGPAISRINNACFEAVVVTNTIPQDGHMRDCPKIQCIDVSIMFAEAVRRTHNGESVSYLFSNVPY
;
A
#
# COMPACT_ATOMS: atom_id res chain seq x y z
N MET A 1 18.68 9.25 -0.06
CA MET A 1 18.56 7.87 -0.57
C MET A 1 19.30 7.77 -1.88
N VAL A 2 20.05 6.69 -2.09
CA VAL A 2 20.64 6.34 -3.38
C VAL A 2 19.73 5.31 -4.03
N LEU A 3 19.28 5.58 -5.26
CA LEU A 3 18.51 4.61 -6.05
C LEU A 3 19.48 3.62 -6.69
N VAL A 4 19.19 2.33 -6.58
CA VAL A 4 19.89 1.27 -7.30
C VAL A 4 18.88 0.59 -8.22
N GLY A 5 19.15 0.62 -9.53
CA GLY A 5 18.25 0.13 -10.58
C GLY A 5 17.80 1.23 -11.53
N ASP A 6 17.16 0.83 -12.63
CA ASP A 6 16.69 1.74 -13.70
C ASP A 6 15.17 1.82 -13.73
N VAL A 7 14.66 3.02 -13.48
CA VAL A 7 13.22 3.35 -13.45
C VAL A 7 12.82 4.33 -14.56
N LYS A 8 13.77 4.76 -15.40
CA LYS A 8 13.52 5.76 -16.43
C LYS A 8 12.47 5.26 -17.41
N ASP A 9 11.50 6.13 -17.71
CA ASP A 9 10.39 5.87 -18.63
C ASP A 9 9.47 4.70 -18.19
N LYS A 10 9.53 4.29 -16.91
CA LYS A 10 8.73 3.20 -16.32
C LYS A 10 7.79 3.69 -15.23
N ILE A 11 6.74 2.91 -14.98
CA ILE A 11 5.90 3.07 -13.80
C ILE A 11 6.64 2.42 -12.62
N ALA A 12 6.81 3.16 -11.53
CA ALA A 12 7.40 2.67 -10.30
C ALA A 12 6.30 2.37 -9.26
N ILE A 13 6.41 1.21 -8.60
CA ILE A 13 5.50 0.80 -7.53
C ILE A 13 6.35 0.59 -6.29
N LEU A 14 6.20 1.48 -5.30
CA LEU A 14 6.75 1.29 -3.97
C LEU A 14 5.92 0.25 -3.24
N VAL A 15 6.57 -0.77 -2.70
CA VAL A 15 5.93 -1.84 -1.92
C VAL A 15 6.57 -1.85 -0.55
N ASP A 16 5.76 -1.78 0.49
CA ASP A 16 6.20 -1.92 1.89
C ASP A 16 5.13 -2.66 2.69
N ASP A 17 5.48 -3.18 3.86
CA ASP A 17 4.49 -3.82 4.73
C ASP A 17 3.59 -2.78 5.42
N MET A 18 4.14 -1.62 5.81
CA MET A 18 3.38 -0.57 6.48
C MET A 18 3.89 0.84 6.20
N ALA A 19 3.02 1.85 6.36
CA ALA A 19 3.45 3.23 6.47
C ALA A 19 2.72 3.99 7.58
N ASP A 20 3.50 4.68 8.40
CA ASP A 20 3.02 5.47 9.53
C ASP A 20 2.98 6.97 9.21
N THR A 21 4.06 7.71 9.42
CA THR A 21 4.07 9.16 9.14
C THR A 21 4.28 9.52 7.66
N CYS A 22 4.48 8.52 6.79
CA CYS A 22 4.73 8.63 5.35
C CYS A 22 5.94 9.48 4.91
N GLY A 23 6.84 9.90 5.81
CA GLY A 23 8.02 10.69 5.42
C GLY A 23 8.94 9.93 4.45
N THR A 24 9.23 8.67 4.76
CA THR A 24 10.12 7.82 3.95
C THR A 24 9.55 7.57 2.55
N ILE A 25 8.28 7.18 2.45
CA ILE A 25 7.68 6.81 1.16
C ILE A 25 7.53 8.02 0.23
N VAL A 26 7.26 9.21 0.78
CA VAL A 26 7.18 10.44 -0.01
C VAL A 26 8.54 10.82 -0.57
N HIS A 27 9.59 10.78 0.26
CA HIS A 27 10.96 11.03 -0.22
C HIS A 27 11.41 10.00 -1.26
N ALA A 28 10.99 8.73 -1.13
CA ALA A 28 11.27 7.71 -2.13
C ALA A 28 10.55 8.01 -3.46
N ALA A 29 9.28 8.45 -3.40
CA ALA A 29 8.52 8.82 -4.58
C ALA A 29 9.17 9.99 -5.34
N ASP A 30 9.60 11.04 -4.62
CA ASP A 30 10.30 12.17 -5.23
C ASP A 30 11.60 11.72 -5.94
N ARG A 31 12.38 10.84 -5.31
CA ARG A 31 13.60 10.27 -5.92
C ARG A 31 13.30 9.45 -7.17
N LEU A 32 12.19 8.71 -7.20
CA LEU A 32 11.78 7.94 -8.37
C LEU A 32 11.41 8.84 -9.56
N VAL A 33 10.67 9.92 -9.30
CA VAL A 33 10.32 10.91 -10.32
C VAL A 33 11.57 11.61 -10.85
N GLU A 34 12.49 12.02 -9.98
CA GLU A 34 13.78 12.61 -10.37
C GLU A 34 14.64 11.66 -11.22
N ALA A 35 14.54 10.36 -10.98
CA ALA A 35 15.20 9.32 -11.77
C ALA A 35 14.46 8.97 -13.09
N GLY A 36 13.35 9.64 -13.39
CA GLY A 36 12.62 9.52 -14.65
C GLY A 36 11.46 8.52 -14.65
N ALA A 37 10.93 8.12 -13.49
CA ALA A 37 9.70 7.33 -13.43
C ALA A 37 8.50 8.12 -13.96
N THR A 38 7.65 7.49 -14.76
CA THR A 38 6.48 8.13 -15.40
C THR A 38 5.30 8.29 -14.46
N LYS A 39 5.14 7.34 -13.54
CA LYS A 39 4.14 7.35 -12.46
C LYS A 39 4.71 6.64 -11.24
N VAL A 40 4.26 7.05 -10.06
CA VAL A 40 4.62 6.41 -8.80
C VAL A 40 3.36 5.99 -8.06
N TYR A 41 3.28 4.71 -7.71
CA TYR A 41 2.28 4.15 -6.81
C TYR A 41 2.94 3.72 -5.51
N ALA A 42 2.18 3.68 -4.41
CA ALA A 42 2.58 2.99 -3.19
C ALA A 42 1.54 1.91 -2.87
N ILE A 43 2.00 0.71 -2.52
CA ILE A 43 1.18 -0.39 -2.06
C ILE A 43 1.70 -0.82 -0.69
N LEU A 44 0.84 -0.75 0.32
CA LEU A 44 1.17 -1.01 1.70
C LEU A 44 0.18 -2.02 2.27
N THR A 45 0.63 -3.00 3.04
CA THR A 45 -0.32 -3.87 3.74
C THR A 45 -1.06 -3.07 4.81
N HIS A 46 -0.34 -2.32 5.65
CA HIS A 46 -0.90 -1.59 6.79
C HIS A 46 -0.77 -0.06 6.63
N GLY A 47 -1.89 0.62 6.36
CA GLY A 47 -1.96 2.09 6.34
C GLY A 47 -2.22 2.65 7.73
N ILE A 48 -1.17 2.94 8.51
CA ILE A 48 -1.30 3.51 9.86
C ILE A 48 -1.61 5.02 9.77
N PHE A 49 -0.90 5.73 8.89
CA PHE A 49 -1.16 7.13 8.52
C PHE A 49 -1.32 8.11 9.68
N SER A 50 -0.45 8.03 10.70
CA SER A 50 -0.50 8.95 11.83
C SER A 50 0.08 10.34 11.51
N GLY A 51 -0.35 11.32 12.31
CA GLY A 51 0.18 12.68 12.29
C GLY A 51 0.09 13.34 10.90
N PRO A 52 1.22 13.74 10.29
CA PRO A 52 1.22 14.47 9.02
C PRO A 52 1.05 13.58 7.78
N ALA A 53 0.75 12.29 7.92
CA ALA A 53 0.75 11.35 6.81
C ALA A 53 -0.21 11.76 5.68
N ILE A 54 -1.46 12.07 6.01
CA ILE A 54 -2.50 12.44 5.05
C ILE A 54 -2.11 13.70 4.26
N SER A 55 -1.60 14.74 4.93
CA SER A 55 -1.15 15.96 4.25
C SER A 55 0.08 15.70 3.38
N ARG A 56 1.00 14.83 3.82
CA ARG A 56 2.16 14.41 3.02
C ARG A 56 1.75 13.65 1.76
N ILE A 57 0.83 12.69 1.87
CA ILE A 57 0.34 11.91 0.71
C ILE A 57 -0.38 12.82 -0.29
N ASN A 58 -1.25 13.71 0.18
CA ASN A 58 -1.96 14.65 -0.68
C ASN A 58 -1.00 15.52 -1.51
N ASN A 59 0.09 15.99 -0.90
CA ASN A 59 1.10 16.83 -1.56
C ASN A 59 2.15 16.06 -2.37
N ALA A 60 2.27 14.74 -2.19
CA ALA A 60 3.27 13.93 -2.87
C ALA A 60 2.88 13.58 -4.32
N CYS A 61 3.87 13.17 -5.11
CA CYS A 61 3.73 12.79 -6.52
C CYS A 61 3.08 11.41 -6.78
N PHE A 62 2.38 10.84 -5.79
CA PHE A 62 1.67 9.57 -5.95
C PHE A 62 0.48 9.70 -6.91
N GLU A 63 0.38 8.75 -7.82
CA GLU A 63 -0.83 8.51 -8.61
C GLU A 63 -1.92 7.88 -7.73
N ALA A 64 -1.57 6.87 -6.93
CA ALA A 64 -2.41 6.32 -5.87
C ALA A 64 -1.58 5.69 -4.75
N VAL A 65 -2.16 5.66 -3.55
CA VAL A 65 -1.63 4.93 -2.39
C VAL A 65 -2.65 3.84 -2.05
N VAL A 66 -2.28 2.58 -2.27
CA VAL A 66 -3.13 1.42 -2.04
C VAL A 66 -2.79 0.83 -0.69
N VAL A 67 -3.80 0.61 0.15
CA VAL A 67 -3.68 -0.06 1.45
C VAL A 67 -4.72 -1.16 1.60
N THR A 68 -4.59 -1.99 2.62
CA THR A 68 -5.68 -2.90 3.00
C THR A 68 -6.53 -2.30 4.11
N ASN A 69 -7.70 -2.88 4.38
CA ASN A 69 -8.54 -2.55 5.54
C ASN A 69 -8.10 -3.26 6.84
N THR A 70 -6.84 -3.71 6.96
CA THR A 70 -6.31 -4.22 8.25
C THR A 70 -6.31 -3.17 9.36
N ILE A 71 -6.32 -1.89 9.00
CA ILE A 71 -6.59 -0.74 9.87
C ILE A 71 -7.75 0.04 9.20
N PRO A 72 -8.72 0.62 9.94
CA PRO A 72 -9.81 1.40 9.35
C PRO A 72 -9.31 2.57 8.48
N GLN A 73 -9.83 2.69 7.26
CA GLN A 73 -9.38 3.69 6.28
C GLN A 73 -10.45 4.71 5.88
N ASP A 74 -11.71 4.57 6.32
CA ASP A 74 -12.81 5.43 5.86
C ASP A 74 -12.54 6.92 6.08
N GLY A 75 -11.95 7.27 7.22
CA GLY A 75 -11.53 8.65 7.51
C GLY A 75 -10.41 9.11 6.57
N HIS A 76 -9.38 8.29 6.40
CA HIS A 76 -8.23 8.60 5.55
C HIS A 76 -8.62 8.78 4.08
N MET A 77 -9.50 7.92 3.55
CA MET A 77 -9.99 8.00 2.17
C MET A 77 -10.84 9.24 1.91
N ARG A 78 -11.63 9.67 2.91
CA ARG A 78 -12.39 10.93 2.82
C ARG A 78 -11.47 12.14 2.76
N ASP A 79 -10.38 12.11 3.50
CA ASP A 79 -9.45 13.24 3.62
C ASP A 79 -8.33 13.20 2.55
N CYS A 80 -8.18 12.08 1.84
CA CYS A 80 -7.17 11.87 0.79
C CYS A 80 -7.72 11.03 -0.38
N PRO A 81 -8.06 11.66 -1.53
CA PRO A 81 -8.63 10.95 -2.68
C PRO A 81 -7.63 10.02 -3.39
N LYS A 82 -6.35 10.10 -3.05
CA LYS A 82 -5.30 9.20 -3.57
C LYS A 82 -5.32 7.83 -2.89
N ILE A 83 -5.95 7.70 -1.71
CA ILE A 83 -5.99 6.44 -0.96
C ILE A 83 -7.05 5.52 -1.54
N GLN A 84 -6.64 4.29 -1.85
CA GLN A 84 -7.52 3.19 -2.24
C GLN A 84 -7.37 2.04 -1.25
N CYS A 85 -8.47 1.37 -0.94
CA CYS A 85 -8.49 0.32 0.08
C CYS A 85 -8.89 -1.02 -0.55
N ILE A 86 -8.04 -2.03 -0.39
CA ILE A 86 -8.30 -3.43 -0.72
C ILE A 86 -8.92 -4.10 0.50
N ASP A 87 -10.11 -4.68 0.32
CA ASP A 87 -10.72 -5.49 1.36
C ASP A 87 -10.00 -6.84 1.50
N VAL A 88 -9.52 -7.14 2.70
CA VAL A 88 -8.92 -8.43 3.05
C VAL A 88 -9.80 -9.27 3.99
N SER A 89 -11.06 -8.88 4.20
CA SER A 89 -12.02 -9.62 5.01
C SER A 89 -12.18 -11.07 4.56
N ILE A 90 -12.21 -11.32 3.25
CA ILE A 90 -12.33 -12.65 2.66
C ILE A 90 -11.12 -13.55 3.00
N MET A 91 -9.91 -12.97 3.04
CA MET A 91 -8.70 -13.69 3.43
C MET A 91 -8.79 -14.15 4.88
N PHE A 92 -9.22 -13.27 5.78
CA PHE A 92 -9.41 -13.60 7.19
C PHE A 92 -10.53 -14.61 7.40
N ALA A 93 -11.67 -14.44 6.73
CA ALA A 93 -12.80 -15.35 6.82
C ALA A 93 -12.42 -16.76 6.37
N GLU A 94 -11.71 -16.89 5.24
CA GLU A 94 -11.29 -18.18 4.71
C GLU A 94 -10.20 -18.83 5.58
N ALA A 95 -9.30 -18.05 6.16
CA ALA A 95 -8.32 -18.57 7.12
C ALA A 95 -9.00 -19.12 8.39
N VAL A 96 -9.99 -18.40 8.93
CA VAL A 96 -10.81 -18.87 10.06
C VAL A 96 -11.58 -20.14 9.71
N ARG A 97 -12.24 -20.16 8.54
CA ARG A 97 -13.00 -21.33 8.05
C ARG A 97 -12.11 -22.57 7.92
N ARG A 98 -10.93 -22.44 7.31
CA ARG A 98 -9.98 -23.55 7.13
C ARG A 98 -9.42 -24.03 8.45
N THR A 99 -9.04 -23.11 9.34
CA THR A 99 -8.56 -23.46 10.69
C THR A 99 -9.61 -24.24 11.45
N HIS A 100 -10.87 -23.80 11.40
CA HIS A 100 -11.99 -24.48 12.06
C HIS A 100 -12.20 -25.91 11.53
N ASN A 101 -12.08 -26.11 10.21
CA ASN A 101 -12.31 -27.39 9.55
C ASN A 101 -11.06 -28.29 9.45
N GLY A 102 -9.90 -27.86 9.98
CA GLY A 102 -8.64 -28.61 9.85
C GLY A 102 -8.09 -28.67 8.42
N GLU A 103 -8.47 -27.71 7.57
CA GLU A 103 -8.01 -27.60 6.18
C GLU A 103 -6.70 -26.81 6.07
N SER A 104 -5.95 -27.02 4.98
CA SER A 104 -4.70 -26.30 4.76
C SER A 104 -4.95 -24.81 4.48
N VAL A 105 -4.45 -23.95 5.38
CA VAL A 105 -4.42 -22.49 5.22
C VAL A 105 -3.36 -22.06 4.17
N SER A 106 -2.32 -22.87 3.95
CA SER A 106 -1.22 -22.57 3.02
C SER A 106 -1.69 -22.33 1.58
N TYR A 107 -2.86 -22.85 1.20
CA TYR A 107 -3.50 -22.54 -0.09
C TYR A 107 -3.64 -21.03 -0.32
N LEU A 108 -3.95 -20.26 0.73
CA LEU A 108 -4.20 -18.81 0.66
C LEU A 108 -2.93 -17.98 0.41
N PHE A 109 -1.72 -18.55 0.57
CA PHE A 109 -0.47 -17.81 0.36
C PHE A 109 -0.19 -17.51 -1.12
N SER A 110 -0.88 -18.21 -2.03
CA SER A 110 -0.71 -18.02 -3.48
C SER A 110 -2.03 -17.95 -4.23
N ASN A 111 -3.17 -18.04 -3.54
CA ASN A 111 -4.50 -18.00 -4.13
C ASN A 111 -5.40 -17.05 -3.35
N VAL A 112 -5.82 -15.97 -4.01
CA VAL A 112 -6.82 -15.06 -3.45
C VAL A 112 -8.20 -15.71 -3.61
N PRO A 113 -8.96 -15.95 -2.53
CA PRO A 113 -10.33 -16.44 -2.62
C PRO A 113 -11.22 -15.34 -3.24
N TYR A 114 -11.91 -15.68 -4.33
CA TYR A 114 -12.90 -14.84 -5.01
C TYR A 114 -14.31 -15.34 -4.73
#